data_AF-A0A8T2YY38-F1
#
_entry.id   AF-A0A8T2YY38-F1
#
_cell.length_a   1.000
_cell.length_b   1.000
_cell.length_c   1.000
_cell.angle_alpha   90.00
_cell.angle_beta   90.00
_cell.angle_gamma   90.00
#
_symmetry.space_group_name_H-M   'P 1'
#
loop_
_entity.id
_entity.type
_entity.pdbx_description
1 polymer ?
#
loop_
_entity_poly.entity_id
_entity_poly.type
_entity_poly.pdbx_seq_one_letter_code
_entity_poly.pdbx_strand_id
1 'polypeptide(L)'
;MLDSLLLARCTRLRTLPELPPSLGLFSGKDKLVEAGGFFKLEPLKSIDMEILHNFGLVNVESLESNEVEILVSHQNKGSLISFDVPLDVGLKISGLSLCIVYAFSKEPRFEHGHHVEINKKTKGVIKWTCIPYFYGIPKVNDDMLWLSYWMLEDQLEGGDEVQISMDI
;
A
#
# COMPACT_ATOMS: atom_id res chain seq x y z
N MET A 1 -16.79 -17.50 -4.47
CA MET A 1 -15.60 -16.65 -4.65
C MET A 1 -16.03 -15.49 -5.55
N LEU A 2 -15.70 -14.25 -5.20
CA LEU A 2 -15.94 -13.11 -6.10
C LEU A 2 -14.76 -13.05 -7.09
N ASP A 3 -15.02 -13.33 -8.36
CA ASP A 3 -13.95 -13.38 -9.38
C ASP A 3 -13.57 -11.99 -9.89
N SER A 4 -14.55 -11.08 -9.94
CA SER A 4 -14.35 -9.67 -10.25
C SER A 4 -15.38 -8.80 -9.54
N LEU A 5 -14.95 -7.62 -9.10
CA LEU A 5 -15.83 -6.61 -8.52
C LEU A 5 -15.61 -5.29 -9.24
N LEU A 6 -16.64 -4.84 -9.97
CA LEU A 6 -16.66 -3.54 -10.63
C LEU A 6 -17.54 -2.59 -9.81
N LEU A 7 -16.92 -1.62 -9.15
CA LEU A 7 -17.62 -0.63 -8.35
C LEU A 7 -17.59 0.71 -9.07
N ALA A 8 -18.68 1.02 -9.77
CA ALA A 8 -18.90 2.35 -10.34
C ALA A 8 -19.87 3.12 -9.45
N ARG A 9 -19.48 4.31 -9.00
CA ARG A 9 -20.34 5.25 -8.24
C ARG A 9 -20.81 4.70 -6.88
N CYS A 10 -20.00 3.88 -6.22
CA CYS A 10 -20.35 3.22 -4.97
C CYS A 10 -20.01 4.09 -3.74
N THR A 11 -20.95 4.95 -3.35
CA THR A 11 -20.71 5.96 -2.29
C THR A 11 -20.72 5.44 -0.84
N ARG A 12 -21.13 4.19 -0.60
CA ARG A 12 -21.32 3.64 0.77
C ARG A 12 -20.43 2.46 1.11
N LEU A 13 -19.71 1.90 0.14
CA LEU A 13 -18.82 0.77 0.41
C LEU A 13 -17.60 1.26 1.18
N ARG A 14 -17.42 0.72 2.38
CA ARG A 14 -16.31 1.09 3.28
C ARG A 14 -15.34 -0.07 3.51
N THR A 15 -15.88 -1.27 3.62
CA THR A 15 -15.11 -2.48 3.91
C THR A 15 -15.40 -3.54 2.85
N LEU A 16 -14.37 -4.26 2.44
CA LEU A 16 -14.48 -5.48 1.65
C LEU A 16 -13.88 -6.63 2.46
N PRO A 17 -14.59 -7.75 2.66
CA PRO A 17 -14.07 -8.86 3.45
C PRO A 17 -12.91 -9.59 2.75
N GLU A 18 -12.90 -9.63 1.42
CA GLU A 18 -11.86 -10.25 0.62
C GLU A 18 -11.59 -9.40 -0.64
N LEU A 19 -10.35 -9.37 -1.12
CA LEU A 19 -10.00 -8.76 -2.39
C LEU A 19 -10.15 -9.80 -3.52
N PRO A 20 -11.00 -9.56 -4.54
CA PRO A 20 -11.04 -10.43 -5.70
C PRO A 20 -9.71 -10.36 -6.48
N PRO A 21 -9.30 -11.45 -7.17
CA PRO A 21 -8.07 -11.48 -7.97
C PRO A 21 -7.99 -10.41 -9.06
N SER A 22 -9.16 -9.94 -9.52
CA SER A 22 -9.27 -8.81 -10.42
C SER A 22 -10.23 -7.78 -9.84
N LEU A 23 -9.76 -6.56 -9.64
CA LEU A 23 -10.59 -5.46 -9.17
C LEU A 23 -10.45 -4.27 -10.13
N GLY A 24 -11.57 -3.88 -10.72
CA GLY A 24 -11.62 -2.87 -11.77
C GLY A 24 -11.82 -1.46 -11.24
N LEU A 25 -11.38 -0.49 -12.05
CA LEU A 25 -11.39 0.97 -11.86
C LEU A 25 -12.49 1.49 -10.91
N PHE A 26 -12.09 2.06 -9.77
CA PHE A 26 -12.96 2.95 -9.00
C PHE A 26 -13.09 4.27 -9.75
N SER A 27 -14.31 4.56 -10.20
CA SER A 27 -14.67 5.90 -10.65
C SER A 27 -15.73 6.45 -9.72
N GLY A 28 -15.32 7.30 -8.78
CA GLY A 28 -16.24 7.92 -7.84
C GLY A 28 -15.58 8.41 -6.56
N LYS A 29 -16.39 9.11 -5.75
CA LYS A 29 -16.10 9.51 -4.36
C LYS A 29 -16.11 8.31 -3.40
N ASP A 30 -15.72 7.15 -3.89
CA ASP A 30 -15.94 5.87 -3.25
C ASP A 30 -14.91 5.74 -2.12
N LYS A 31 -15.39 5.52 -0.89
CA LYS A 31 -14.59 5.60 0.34
C LYS A 31 -14.28 4.21 0.88
N LEU A 32 -13.68 3.35 0.07
CA LEU A 32 -13.16 2.09 0.59
C LEU A 32 -12.01 2.43 1.54
N VAL A 33 -12.15 2.06 2.81
CA VAL A 33 -11.16 2.31 3.86
C VAL A 33 -10.45 1.04 4.28
N GLU A 34 -11.02 -0.13 3.99
CA GLU A 34 -10.42 -1.42 4.36
C GLU A 34 -10.80 -2.51 3.35
N ALA A 35 -9.86 -3.40 3.05
CA ALA A 35 -10.13 -4.60 2.26
C ALA A 35 -9.36 -5.82 2.81
N GLY A 36 -10.08 -6.71 3.50
CA GLY A 36 -9.64 -8.06 3.87
C GLY A 36 -8.28 -8.16 4.57
N GLY A 37 -7.87 -7.15 5.34
CA GLY A 37 -6.53 -7.08 5.95
C GLY A 37 -5.37 -6.80 4.98
N PHE A 38 -5.62 -6.72 3.67
CA PHE A 38 -4.62 -6.39 2.65
C PHE A 38 -4.46 -4.88 2.45
N PHE A 39 -5.46 -4.10 2.86
CA PHE A 39 -5.50 -2.67 2.65
C PHE A 39 -6.22 -1.99 3.79
N LYS A 40 -5.65 -0.90 4.30
CA LYS A 40 -6.26 -0.05 5.30
C LYS A 40 -5.85 1.42 5.14
N LEU A 41 -6.82 2.30 5.27
CA LEU A 41 -6.65 3.75 5.26
C LEU A 41 -7.14 4.33 6.58
N GLU A 42 -6.26 5.05 7.27
CA GLU A 42 -6.56 5.68 8.54
C GLU A 42 -5.96 7.07 8.59
N PRO A 43 -6.62 8.06 9.22
CA PRO A 43 -5.95 9.26 9.66
C PRO A 43 -4.70 8.89 10.46
N LEU A 44 -3.58 9.57 10.19
CA LEU A 44 -2.32 9.26 10.90
C LEU A 44 -2.47 9.40 12.41
N LYS A 45 -3.31 10.33 12.86
CA LYS A 45 -3.63 10.58 14.28
C LYS A 45 -4.47 9.48 14.94
N SER A 46 -5.08 8.59 14.18
CA SER A 46 -5.90 7.48 14.68
C SER A 46 -5.24 6.11 14.50
N ILE A 47 -3.93 6.09 14.21
CA ILE A 47 -3.19 4.84 14.08
C ILE A 47 -3.18 4.07 15.40
N ASP A 48 -3.54 2.79 15.31
CA ASP A 48 -3.47 1.83 16.42
C ASP A 48 -2.30 0.86 16.18
N MET A 49 -1.63 0.44 17.25
CA MET A 49 -0.59 -0.59 17.18
C MET A 49 -1.12 -1.92 16.67
N GLU A 50 -2.38 -2.27 16.98
CA GLU A 50 -2.99 -3.49 16.45
C GLU A 50 -3.04 -3.46 14.91
N ILE A 51 -3.29 -2.28 14.35
CA ILE A 51 -3.29 -2.08 12.90
C ILE A 51 -1.88 -2.31 12.36
N LEU A 52 -0.85 -1.67 12.91
CA LEU A 52 0.53 -1.85 12.45
C LEU A 52 1.00 -3.30 12.56
N HIS A 53 0.63 -3.98 13.64
CA HIS A 53 0.96 -5.38 13.87
C HIS A 53 0.37 -6.29 12.79
N ASN A 54 -0.89 -6.05 12.41
CA ASN A 54 -1.56 -6.83 11.36
C ASN A 54 -0.90 -6.70 9.98
N PHE A 55 -0.16 -5.61 9.73
CA PHE A 55 0.63 -5.41 8.50
C PHE A 55 2.11 -5.80 8.64
N GLY A 56 2.51 -6.39 9.77
CA GLY A 56 3.89 -6.83 10.04
C GLY A 56 4.88 -5.67 10.19
N LEU A 57 4.39 -4.48 10.58
CA LEU A 57 5.20 -3.27 10.68
C LEU A 57 5.75 -3.01 12.10
N VAL A 58 5.35 -3.82 13.08
CA VAL A 58 5.85 -3.77 14.47
C VAL A 58 6.04 -5.20 14.97
N ASN A 59 7.05 -5.42 15.82
CA ASN A 59 7.26 -6.71 16.48
C ASN A 59 6.39 -6.80 17.74
N VAL A 60 5.95 -8.00 18.11
CA VAL A 60 5.20 -8.25 19.35
C VAL A 60 5.99 -7.76 20.57
N GLU A 61 7.32 -7.87 20.54
CA GLU A 61 8.19 -7.39 21.62
C GLU A 61 8.22 -5.86 21.76
N SER A 62 7.99 -5.10 20.68
CA SER A 62 7.93 -3.63 20.74
C SER A 62 6.57 -3.10 21.19
N LEU A 63 5.54 -3.95 21.24
CA LEU A 63 4.26 -3.59 21.86
C LEU A 63 4.35 -3.50 23.38
N GLU A 64 5.31 -4.20 24.00
CA GLU A 64 5.49 -4.20 25.46
C GLU A 64 6.33 -3.03 25.97
N SER A 65 7.14 -2.40 25.12
CA SER A 65 8.17 -1.43 25.53
C SER A 65 7.73 0.04 25.57
N ASN A 66 6.49 0.40 25.24
CA ASN A 66 5.99 1.80 25.09
C ASN A 66 6.77 2.70 24.10
N GLU A 67 7.91 2.25 23.58
CA GLU A 67 8.67 2.85 22.48
C GLU A 67 8.52 1.93 21.26
N VAL A 68 7.80 2.42 20.26
CA VAL A 68 7.43 1.67 19.06
C VAL A 68 8.40 2.03 17.94
N GLU A 69 9.32 1.14 17.63
CA GLU A 69 10.08 1.21 16.39
C GLU A 69 9.26 0.55 15.28
N ILE A 70 8.74 1.36 14.34
CA ILE A 70 8.15 0.83 13.12
C ILE A 70 9.27 0.18 12.32
N LEU A 71 9.15 -1.11 12.03
CA LEU A 71 10.11 -1.93 11.29
C LEU A 71 10.05 -1.59 9.79
N VAL A 72 10.50 -0.39 9.45
CA VAL A 72 10.62 0.06 8.05
C VAL A 72 12.05 -0.14 7.59
N SER A 73 12.27 -1.12 6.73
CA SER A 73 13.60 -1.40 6.18
C SER A 73 14.06 -0.34 5.16
N HIS A 74 13.12 0.30 4.46
CA HIS A 74 13.39 1.29 3.43
C HIS A 74 12.41 2.46 3.54
N GLN A 75 12.92 3.69 3.68
CA GLN A 75 12.10 4.89 3.83
C GLN A 75 12.62 6.05 2.97
N ASN A 76 11.70 6.86 2.46
CA ASN A 76 12.03 8.13 1.81
C ASN A 76 10.99 9.22 2.14
N LYS A 77 11.45 10.47 2.23
CA LYS A 77 10.59 11.66 2.25
C LYS A 77 10.48 12.19 0.82
N GLY A 78 9.63 11.56 0.01
CA GLY A 78 9.40 11.93 -1.38
C GLY A 78 8.43 10.97 -2.06
N SER A 79 8.12 11.23 -3.32
CA SER A 79 7.20 10.42 -4.11
C SER A 79 7.83 9.15 -4.70
N LEU A 80 9.11 8.90 -4.44
CA LEU A 80 9.84 7.79 -5.05
C LEU A 80 10.76 7.11 -4.04
N ILE A 81 10.64 5.80 -3.91
CA ILE A 81 11.62 4.97 -3.20
C ILE A 81 12.10 3.85 -4.11
N SER A 82 13.40 3.56 -4.07
CA SER A 82 13.99 2.43 -4.77
C SER A 82 14.90 1.66 -3.82
N PHE A 83 14.88 0.34 -3.91
CA PHE A 83 15.71 -0.53 -3.11
C PHE A 83 16.03 -1.84 -3.84
N ASP A 84 17.18 -2.41 -3.52
CA ASP A 84 17.57 -3.72 -4.04
C ASP A 84 17.02 -4.82 -3.13
N VAL A 85 16.47 -5.86 -3.75
CA VAL A 85 16.02 -7.07 -3.08
C VAL A 85 17.25 -7.82 -2.58
N PRO A 86 17.35 -8.11 -1.26
CA PRO A 86 18.49 -8.84 -0.71
C PRO A 86 18.75 -10.17 -1.41
N LEU A 87 20.02 -10.44 -1.72
CA LEU A 87 20.49 -11.68 -2.32
C LEU A 87 20.60 -12.79 -1.24
N ASP A 88 19.47 -13.18 -0.65
CA ASP A 88 19.45 -14.30 0.29
C ASP A 88 19.05 -15.60 -0.41
N VAL A 89 20.03 -16.50 -0.56
CA VAL A 89 19.85 -17.77 -1.25
C VAL A 89 18.97 -18.69 -0.41
N GLY A 90 17.74 -18.91 -0.86
CA GLY A 90 16.78 -19.82 -0.23
C GLY A 90 15.60 -19.16 0.48
N LEU A 91 15.60 -17.82 0.60
CA LEU A 91 14.43 -17.07 1.08
C LEU A 91 13.57 -16.64 -0.10
N LYS A 92 12.27 -16.97 -0.01
CA LYS A 92 11.27 -16.57 -0.99
C LYS A 92 10.47 -15.41 -0.45
N ILE A 93 10.42 -14.31 -1.19
CA ILE A 93 9.68 -13.11 -0.79
C ILE A 93 8.22 -13.30 -1.15
N SER A 94 7.38 -13.57 -0.14
CA SER A 94 5.94 -13.78 -0.33
C SER A 94 5.16 -12.51 -0.62
N GLY A 95 5.68 -11.34 -0.25
CA GLY A 95 4.98 -10.08 -0.42
C GLY A 95 5.73 -8.86 0.06
N LEU A 96 5.06 -7.71 -0.06
CA LEU A 96 5.56 -6.39 0.24
C LEU A 96 4.53 -5.61 1.07
N SER A 97 4.90 -5.26 2.29
CA SER A 97 4.15 -4.31 3.11
C SER A 97 4.55 -2.88 2.74
N LEU A 98 3.56 -2.04 2.43
CA LEU A 98 3.73 -0.62 2.17
C LEU A 98 3.07 0.20 3.28
N CYS A 99 3.80 1.22 3.73
CA CYS A 99 3.34 2.24 4.66
C CYS A 99 3.60 3.60 4.02
N ILE A 100 2.54 4.30 3.65
CA ILE A 100 2.61 5.58 2.95
C ILE A 100 1.90 6.63 3.79
N VAL A 101 2.59 7.75 4.05
CA VAL A 101 2.00 8.93 4.70
C VAL A 101 1.90 10.05 3.68
N TYR A 102 0.71 10.58 3.49
CA TYR A 102 0.45 11.65 2.52
C TYR A 102 -0.67 12.58 3.00
N ALA A 103 -0.67 13.80 2.46
CA ALA A 103 -1.69 14.80 2.75
C ALA A 103 -2.04 15.58 1.48
N PHE A 104 -3.29 16.00 1.36
CA PHE A 104 -3.76 16.83 0.25
C PHE A 104 -3.79 18.30 0.66
N SER A 105 -3.11 19.17 -0.10
CA SER A 105 -3.15 20.63 0.11
C SER A 105 -4.45 21.27 -0.38
N LYS A 106 -5.19 20.58 -1.26
CA LYS A 106 -6.48 20.97 -1.83
C LYS A 106 -7.31 19.72 -2.08
N GLU A 107 -8.63 19.86 -2.19
CA GLU A 107 -9.47 18.73 -2.57
C GLU A 107 -8.98 18.14 -3.91
N PRO A 108 -8.68 16.83 -3.98
CA PRO A 108 -8.18 16.22 -5.20
C PRO A 108 -9.22 16.35 -6.30
N ARG A 109 -8.78 16.88 -7.45
CA ARG A 109 -9.58 16.86 -8.67
C ARG A 109 -9.30 15.54 -9.35
N PHE A 110 -10.32 14.70 -9.49
CA PHE A 110 -10.27 13.38 -10.12
C PHE A 110 -9.92 13.38 -11.63
N GLU A 111 -9.32 14.47 -12.13
CA GLU A 111 -8.97 14.67 -13.53
C GLU A 111 -7.74 13.83 -13.93
N HIS A 112 -6.86 13.53 -12.96
CA HIS A 112 -5.69 12.67 -13.15
C HIS A 112 -5.71 11.59 -12.07
N GLY A 113 -5.56 10.32 -12.48
CA GLY A 113 -5.65 9.18 -11.58
C GLY A 113 -4.48 9.19 -10.61
N HIS A 114 -4.72 9.58 -9.36
CA HIS A 114 -3.73 9.39 -8.30
C HIS A 114 -3.49 7.89 -8.13
N HIS A 115 -2.24 7.48 -8.19
CA HIS A 115 -1.92 6.07 -8.07
C HIS A 115 -0.52 5.85 -7.53
N VAL A 116 -0.34 4.68 -6.93
CA VAL A 116 0.97 4.15 -6.61
C VAL A 116 1.37 3.24 -7.76
N GLU A 117 2.64 3.23 -8.10
CA GLU A 117 3.22 2.36 -9.09
C GLU A 117 4.33 1.58 -8.40
N ILE A 118 4.22 0.26 -8.40
CA ILE A 118 5.29 -0.63 -7.94
C ILE A 118 5.89 -1.25 -9.19
N ASN A 119 7.17 -1.01 -9.41
CA ASN A 119 7.92 -1.46 -10.56
C ASN A 119 9.03 -2.40 -10.09
N LYS A 120 9.12 -3.60 -10.65
CA LYS A 120 10.34 -4.41 -10.56
C LYS A 120 11.21 -4.15 -11.77
N LYS A 121 12.48 -3.94 -11.51
CA LYS A 121 13.53 -3.94 -12.52
C LYS A 121 14.51 -5.08 -12.25
N THR A 122 14.88 -5.78 -13.31
CA THR A 122 16.04 -6.70 -13.26
C THR A 122 17.10 -6.15 -14.19
N LYS A 123 18.33 -5.98 -13.68
CA LYS A 123 19.45 -5.39 -14.45
C LYS A 123 19.06 -4.03 -15.08
N GLY A 124 18.25 -3.23 -14.39
CA GLY A 124 17.77 -1.92 -14.86
C GLY A 124 16.61 -1.94 -15.86
N VAL A 125 16.10 -3.11 -16.26
CA VAL A 125 14.95 -3.23 -17.18
C VAL A 125 13.68 -3.53 -16.40
N ILE A 126 12.64 -2.72 -16.58
CA ILE A 126 11.31 -2.93 -15.97
C ILE A 126 10.74 -4.25 -16.49
N LYS A 127 10.47 -5.18 -15.56
CA LYS A 127 9.85 -6.49 -15.85
C LYS A 127 8.37 -6.52 -15.54
N TRP A 128 7.92 -5.79 -14.52
CA TRP A 128 6.51 -5.70 -14.17
C TRP A 128 6.19 -4.36 -13.51
N THR A 129 4.93 -3.94 -13.66
CA THR A 129 4.34 -2.76 -13.03
C THR A 129 3.00 -3.17 -12.39
N CYS A 130 2.82 -2.84 -11.12
CA CYS A 130 1.56 -2.99 -10.39
C CYS A 130 1.03 -1.61 -10.03
N ILE A 131 -0.25 -1.36 -10.32
CA ILE A 131 -0.92 -0.10 -9.99
C ILE A 131 -2.07 -0.44 -9.03
N PRO A 132 -1.98 -0.09 -7.74
CA PRO A 132 -3.10 -0.21 -6.83
C PRO A 132 -4.24 0.71 -7.28
N TYR A 133 -5.41 0.14 -7.53
CA TYR A 133 -6.60 0.93 -7.87
C TYR A 133 -7.28 1.58 -6.66
N PHE A 134 -6.71 1.43 -5.45
CA PHE A 134 -7.28 1.92 -4.20
C PHE A 134 -6.37 2.96 -3.57
N TYR A 135 -6.89 4.15 -3.29
CA TYR A 135 -6.22 5.14 -2.46
C TYR A 135 -7.26 5.87 -1.61
N GLY A 136 -6.84 6.34 -0.45
CA GLY A 136 -7.71 7.09 0.45
C GLY A 136 -7.75 8.55 0.09
N ILE A 137 -8.88 9.20 0.36
CA ILE A 137 -9.00 10.64 0.20
C ILE A 137 -9.08 11.26 1.61
N PRO A 138 -7.95 11.78 2.14
CA PRO A 138 -7.95 12.64 3.31
C PRO A 138 -8.95 13.78 3.22
N LYS A 139 -9.31 14.34 4.38
CA LYS A 139 -9.69 15.74 4.40
C LYS A 139 -8.48 16.60 4.07
N VAL A 140 -8.71 17.76 3.48
CA VAL A 140 -7.64 18.71 3.17
C VAL A 140 -6.83 19.02 4.43
N ASN A 141 -5.50 18.96 4.30
CA ASN A 141 -4.51 19.15 5.37
C ASN A 141 -4.51 18.10 6.51
N ASP A 142 -5.27 17.01 6.39
CA ASP A 142 -5.13 15.87 7.29
C ASP A 142 -4.11 14.87 6.72
N ASP A 143 -3.13 14.50 7.55
CA ASP A 143 -2.21 13.42 7.23
C ASP A 143 -2.96 12.09 7.26
N MET A 144 -2.84 11.32 6.18
CA MET A 144 -3.39 9.98 6.08
C MET A 144 -2.28 8.95 5.99
N LEU A 145 -2.56 7.83 6.61
CA LEU A 145 -1.79 6.61 6.53
C LEU A 145 -2.49 5.65 5.56
N TRP A 146 -1.74 5.18 4.58
CA TRP A 146 -2.11 4.04 3.75
C TRP A 146 -1.20 2.87 4.08
N LEU A 147 -1.83 1.82 4.62
CA LEU A 147 -1.22 0.51 4.85
C LEU A 147 -1.72 -0.47 3.80
N SER A 148 -0.80 -1.19 3.18
CA SER A 148 -1.18 -2.29 2.30
C SER A 148 -0.17 -3.42 2.30
N TYR A 149 -0.65 -4.63 2.08
CA TYR A 149 0.16 -5.81 1.87
C TYR A 149 -0.11 -6.35 0.47
N TRP A 150 0.95 -6.41 -0.33
CA TRP A 150 0.90 -6.92 -1.70
C TRP A 150 1.52 -8.31 -1.71
N MET A 151 0.71 -9.32 -2.02
CA MET A 151 1.23 -10.66 -2.27
C MET A 151 1.95 -10.64 -3.62
N LEU A 152 3.26 -10.86 -3.58
CA LEU A 152 4.13 -10.83 -4.76
C LEU A 152 4.57 -12.24 -5.18
N GLU A 153 4.14 -13.28 -4.46
CA GLU A 153 4.38 -14.69 -4.78
C GLU A 153 5.85 -14.99 -5.14
N ASP A 154 6.14 -15.26 -6.42
CA ASP A 154 7.46 -15.62 -6.94
C ASP A 154 7.99 -14.51 -7.87
N GLN A 155 7.39 -13.32 -7.80
CA GLN A 155 7.66 -12.22 -8.72
C GLN A 155 8.87 -11.38 -8.33
N LEU A 156 9.43 -11.56 -7.13
CA LEU A 156 10.66 -10.92 -6.67
C LEU A 156 11.75 -11.95 -6.43
N GLU A 157 12.92 -11.71 -7.02
CA GLU A 157 14.12 -12.52 -6.83
C GLU A 157 15.23 -11.66 -6.24
N GLY A 158 16.17 -12.28 -5.53
CA GLY A 158 17.34 -11.59 -5.00
C GLY A 158 18.12 -10.88 -6.12
N GLY A 159 18.46 -9.61 -5.88
CA GLY A 159 19.16 -8.76 -6.85
C GLY A 159 18.28 -8.04 -7.86
N ASP A 160 16.96 -8.18 -7.77
CA ASP A 160 16.04 -7.25 -8.43
C ASP A 160 16.04 -5.88 -7.72
N GLU A 161 15.84 -4.81 -8.48
CA GLU A 161 15.54 -3.48 -7.94
C GLU A 161 14.03 -3.30 -7.91
N VAL A 162 13.47 -2.91 -6.77
CA VAL A 162 12.06 -2.53 -6.63
C VAL A 162 11.99 -1.01 -6.52
N GLN A 163 11.18 -0.41 -7.39
CA GLN A 163 10.93 1.02 -7.41
C GLN A 163 9.44 1.26 -7.14
N ILE A 164 9.14 2.03 -6.10
CA ILE A 164 7.77 2.45 -5.78
C ILE A 164 7.67 3.95 -6.03
N SER A 165 6.82 4.35 -6.96
CA SER A 165 6.49 5.73 -7.28
C SER A 165 5.06 6.05 -6.86
N MET A 166 4.83 7.31 -6.51
CA MET A 166 3.54 7.82 -6.14
C MET A 166 3.25 9.08 -6.93
N ASP A 167 2.13 9.07 -7.65
CA ASP A 167 1.61 10.24 -8.35
C ASP A 167 0.32 10.69 -7.63
N ILE A 168 0.40 11.81 -6.90
CA ILE A 168 -0.69 12.45 -6.15
C ILE A 168 -0.81 13.91 -6.59
#